data_AF-A0A832C7V9-F1
#
_entry.id   AF-A0A832C7V9-F1
#
_cell.length_a   1.000
_cell.length_b   1.000
_cell.length_c   1.000
_cell.angle_alpha   90.00
_cell.angle_beta   90.00
_cell.angle_gamma   90.00
#
_symmetry.space_group_name_H-M   'P 1'
#
loop_
_entity.id
_entity.type
_entity.pdbx_description
1 polymer ?
#
loop_
_entity_poly.entity_id
_entity_poly.type
_entity_poly.pdbx_seq_one_letter_code
_entity_poly.pdbx_strand_id
1 'polypeptide(L)'
;ASHTRDNVEKGSFFVANIVQDPLIFAISAFDDLGEEFFESLDPPVIKDALAYCEFEVKLKGLFAELRLLRGSIIREEVRAVNRGFNAVIEALVHATRFVKNRSPALEQKIRDCYEIIEKCGGEMEKKAMQIIMEKTGIR
;
A
#
# COMPACT_ATOMS: atom_id res chain seq x y z
N ALA A 1 1.31 3.79 -17.89
CA ALA A 1 0.43 4.29 -16.81
C ALA A 1 0.28 3.17 -15.77
N SER A 2 -0.34 3.41 -14.60
CA SER A 2 -0.64 2.35 -13.62
C SER A 2 -2.03 1.78 -13.87
N HIS A 3 -2.29 0.54 -13.46
CA HIS A 3 -3.62 -0.09 -13.56
C HIS A 3 -4.72 0.78 -12.91
N THR A 4 -4.42 1.42 -11.78
CA THR A 4 -5.36 2.36 -11.11
C THR A 4 -5.81 3.49 -12.05
N ARG A 5 -4.87 4.12 -12.77
CA ARG A 5 -5.20 5.21 -13.69
C ARG A 5 -6.02 4.69 -14.87
N ASP A 6 -5.60 3.57 -15.46
CA ASP A 6 -6.26 2.97 -16.62
C ASP A 6 -7.71 2.55 -16.29
N ASN A 7 -7.95 2.06 -15.07
CA ASN A 7 -9.28 1.68 -14.60
C ASN A 7 -10.19 2.89 -14.42
N VAL A 8 -9.66 4.00 -13.87
CA VAL A 8 -10.40 5.26 -13.75
C VAL A 8 -10.71 5.85 -15.13
N GLU A 9 -9.78 5.82 -16.08
CA GLU A 9 -10.01 6.27 -17.46
C GLU A 9 -11.13 5.48 -18.16
N LYS A 10 -11.33 4.21 -17.79
CA LYS A 10 -12.43 3.35 -18.27
C LYS A 10 -13.76 3.53 -17.51
N GLY A 11 -13.81 4.41 -16.51
CA GLY A 11 -15.01 4.67 -15.72
C GLY A 11 -15.25 3.68 -14.57
N SER A 12 -14.21 2.98 -14.11
CA SER A 12 -14.33 2.10 -12.93
C SER A 12 -14.51 2.92 -11.65
N PHE A 13 -15.20 2.33 -10.67
CA PHE A 13 -15.32 2.90 -9.33
C PHE A 13 -13.96 3.02 -8.65
N PHE A 14 -13.76 4.08 -7.86
CA PHE A 14 -12.55 4.27 -7.05
C PHE A 14 -12.92 4.20 -5.57
N VAL A 15 -12.40 3.19 -4.89
CA VAL A 15 -12.62 2.99 -3.46
C VAL A 15 -11.29 3.04 -2.72
N ALA A 16 -11.16 3.99 -1.80
CA ALA A 16 -10.04 4.04 -0.87
C ALA A 16 -10.36 3.16 0.34
N ASN A 17 -9.46 2.24 0.68
CA ASN A 17 -9.52 1.42 1.88
C ASN A 17 -8.53 1.96 2.91
N ILE A 18 -8.97 2.16 4.14
CA ILE A 18 -8.12 2.61 5.26
C ILE A 18 -7.66 1.36 6.00
N VAL A 19 -6.40 0.99 5.80
CA VAL A 19 -5.80 -0.24 6.34
C VAL A 19 -4.55 0.06 7.15
N GLN A 20 -4.25 -0.79 8.12
CA GLN A 20 -3.03 -0.72 8.93
C GLN A 20 -2.13 -1.95 8.79
N ASP A 21 -2.52 -2.92 7.96
CA ASP A 21 -1.73 -4.12 7.69
C ASP A 21 -0.59 -3.79 6.71
N PRO A 22 0.69 -3.90 7.13
CA PRO A 22 1.84 -3.65 6.25
C PRO A 22 1.92 -4.62 5.07
N LEU A 23 1.34 -5.83 5.15
CA LEU A 23 1.34 -6.79 4.06
C LEU A 23 0.50 -6.33 2.87
N ILE A 24 -0.66 -5.72 3.13
CA ILE A 24 -1.50 -5.18 2.07
C ILE A 24 -0.72 -4.17 1.24
N PHE A 25 -0.03 -3.22 1.90
CA PHE A 25 0.81 -2.25 1.21
C PHE A 25 1.98 -2.91 0.45
N ALA A 26 2.64 -3.90 1.06
CA ALA A 26 3.80 -4.54 0.44
C ALA A 26 3.42 -5.34 -0.81
N ILE A 27 2.34 -6.12 -0.75
CA ILE A 27 1.84 -6.89 -1.90
C ILE A 27 1.33 -5.94 -2.98
N SER A 28 0.43 -5.02 -2.63
CA SER A 28 -0.23 -4.13 -3.61
C SER A 28 0.72 -3.14 -4.29
N ALA A 29 1.92 -2.93 -3.74
CA ALA A 29 2.94 -2.09 -4.36
C ALA A 29 3.62 -2.76 -5.57
N PHE A 30 3.62 -4.09 -5.64
CA PHE A 30 4.31 -4.86 -6.68
C PHE A 30 3.40 -5.76 -7.49
N ASP A 31 2.28 -6.23 -6.93
CA ASP A 31 1.34 -7.14 -7.57
C ASP A 31 -0.12 -6.72 -7.31
N ASP A 32 -1.06 -7.32 -8.04
CA ASP A 32 -2.49 -7.15 -7.79
C ASP A 32 -2.94 -8.06 -6.63
N LEU A 33 -3.83 -7.56 -5.76
CA LEU A 33 -4.43 -8.36 -4.68
C LEU A 33 -5.48 -9.32 -5.27
N GLY A 34 -5.42 -10.59 -4.87
CA GLY A 34 -6.46 -11.58 -5.19
C GLY A 34 -7.76 -11.35 -4.42
N GLU A 35 -8.85 -11.98 -4.86
CA GLU A 35 -10.18 -11.87 -4.23
C GLU A 35 -10.17 -12.30 -2.76
N GLU A 36 -9.26 -13.19 -2.36
CA GLU A 36 -9.09 -13.65 -0.99
C GLU A 36 -8.70 -12.55 0.00
N PHE A 37 -8.24 -11.39 -0.47
CA PHE A 37 -7.94 -10.23 0.37
C PHE A 37 -9.15 -9.35 0.66
N PHE A 38 -10.32 -9.65 0.08
CA PHE A 38 -11.50 -8.81 0.19
C PHE A 38 -12.58 -9.46 1.08
N GLU A 39 -13.23 -8.64 1.91
CA GLU A 39 -14.46 -9.01 2.66
C GLU A 39 -15.71 -8.78 1.82
N SER A 40 -15.65 -7.81 0.91
CA SER A 40 -16.68 -7.52 -0.07
C SER A 40 -16.02 -7.14 -1.39
N LEU A 41 -16.64 -7.53 -2.51
CA LEU A 41 -16.23 -7.10 -3.85
C LEU A 41 -17.08 -5.94 -4.39
N ASP A 42 -18.23 -5.65 -3.77
CA ASP A 42 -19.11 -4.54 -4.14
C ASP A 42 -19.72 -3.83 -2.90
N PRO A 43 -19.20 -2.67 -2.48
CA PRO A 43 -17.94 -2.08 -2.95
C PRO A 43 -16.74 -2.96 -2.54
N PRO A 44 -15.59 -2.87 -3.23
CA PRO A 44 -14.38 -3.60 -2.86
C PRO A 44 -13.82 -3.12 -1.51
N VAL A 45 -13.95 -3.96 -0.50
CA VAL A 45 -13.50 -3.72 0.87
C VAL A 45 -12.45 -4.76 1.25
N ILE A 46 -11.25 -4.31 1.60
CA ILE A 46 -10.14 -5.17 2.01
C ILE A 46 -10.40 -5.73 3.41
N LYS A 47 -9.97 -6.97 3.67
CA LYS A 47 -9.99 -7.60 4.99
C LYS A 47 -9.34 -6.72 6.04
N ASP A 48 -9.99 -6.62 7.19
CA ASP A 48 -9.53 -5.82 8.33
C ASP A 48 -9.35 -4.31 8.03
N ALA A 49 -9.97 -3.80 6.96
CA ALA A 49 -10.05 -2.36 6.74
C ALA A 49 -10.82 -1.68 7.89
N LEU A 50 -10.30 -0.54 8.34
CA LEU A 50 -10.92 0.30 9.36
C LEU A 50 -12.10 1.09 8.79
N ALA A 51 -11.96 1.52 7.54
CA ALA A 51 -12.98 2.27 6.82
C ALA A 51 -12.79 2.13 5.32
N TYR A 52 -13.82 2.46 4.55
CA TYR A 52 -13.72 2.66 3.12
C TYR A 52 -14.44 3.92 2.68
N CYS A 53 -14.00 4.49 1.57
CA CYS A 53 -14.60 5.66 0.93
C CYS A 53 -14.67 5.45 -0.58
N GLU A 54 -15.86 5.56 -1.15
CA GLU A 54 -16.10 5.54 -2.60
C GLU A 54 -16.12 6.96 -3.15
N PHE A 55 -15.40 7.18 -4.25
CA PHE A 55 -15.24 8.48 -4.88
C PHE A 55 -15.68 8.47 -6.34
N GLU A 56 -16.31 9.57 -6.75
CA GLU A 56 -16.31 9.98 -8.14
C GLU A 56 -14.96 10.61 -8.46
N VAL A 57 -14.37 10.25 -9.60
CA VAL A 57 -13.04 10.69 -10.00
C VAL A 57 -13.10 11.46 -11.30
N LYS A 58 -12.47 12.63 -11.32
CA LYS A 58 -12.26 13.43 -12.53
C LYS A 58 -10.76 13.62 -12.78
N LEU A 59 -10.25 13.03 -13.86
CA LEU A 59 -8.85 13.18 -14.24
C LEU A 59 -8.58 14.55 -14.87
N LYS A 60 -7.52 15.23 -14.41
CA LYS A 60 -7.00 16.50 -14.93
C LYS A 60 -5.50 16.38 -15.19
N GLY A 61 -5.14 15.98 -16.40
CA GLY A 61 -3.75 15.74 -16.78
C GLY A 61 -3.14 14.61 -15.94
N LEU A 62 -2.17 14.96 -15.08
CA LEU A 62 -1.51 14.02 -14.17
C LEU A 62 -2.24 13.87 -12.82
N PHE A 63 -3.22 14.71 -12.52
CA PHE A 63 -3.93 14.75 -11.25
C PHE A 63 -5.33 14.11 -11.34
N ALA A 64 -5.87 13.71 -10.19
CA ALA A 64 -7.23 13.23 -10.03
C ALA A 64 -7.96 14.11 -9.01
N GLU A 65 -9.10 14.69 -9.39
CA GLU A 65 -10.02 15.35 -8.47
C GLU A 65 -11.00 14.30 -7.95
N LEU A 66 -11.14 14.21 -6.62
CA LEU A 66 -11.97 13.21 -5.95
C LEU A 66 -13.16 13.90 -5.28
N ARG A 67 -14.36 13.40 -5.54
CA ARG A 67 -15.59 13.78 -4.83
C ARG A 67 -16.11 12.58 -4.07
N LEU A 68 -16.11 12.66 -2.74
CA LEU A 68 -16.64 11.60 -1.87
C LEU A 68 -18.12 11.37 -2.18
N LEU A 69 -18.50 10.11 -2.44
CA LEU A 69 -19.88 9.70 -2.69
C LEU A 69 -20.49 9.10 -1.42
N ARG A 70 -19.82 8.08 -0.87
CA ARG A 70 -20.22 7.38 0.35
C ARG A 70 -19.00 6.76 1.01
N GLY A 71 -19.14 6.41 2.28
CA GLY A 71 -18.12 5.68 3.02
C GLY A 71 -18.70 5.14 4.31
N SER A 72 -17.99 4.22 4.94
CA SER A 72 -18.35 3.67 6.24
C SER A 72 -17.10 3.43 7.06
N ILE A 73 -17.21 3.68 8.36
CA ILE A 73 -16.31 3.12 9.36
C ILE A 73 -16.76 1.68 9.57
N ILE A 74 -15.84 0.73 9.45
CA ILE A 74 -16.07 -0.70 9.65
C ILE A 74 -15.57 -1.10 11.04
N ARG A 75 -14.41 -0.56 11.45
CA ARG A 75 -13.73 -0.90 12.71
C ARG A 75 -13.10 0.35 13.31
N GLU A 76 -13.18 0.46 14.62
CA GLU A 76 -12.50 1.50 15.40
C GLU A 76 -11.42 0.84 16.25
N GLU A 77 -10.17 1.07 15.88
CA GLU A 77 -9.02 0.44 16.54
C GLU A 77 -8.00 1.48 16.97
N VAL A 78 -7.35 1.20 18.10
CA VAL A 78 -6.24 2.01 18.61
C VAL A 78 -4.96 1.19 18.49
N ARG A 79 -4.00 1.73 17.75
CA ARG A 79 -2.67 1.16 17.60
C ARG A 79 -1.62 2.11 18.18
N ALA A 80 -0.71 1.58 18.98
CA ALA A 80 0.47 2.34 19.41
C ALA A 80 1.36 2.68 18.21
N VAL A 81 2.00 3.85 18.24
CA VAL A 81 2.92 4.27 17.18
C VAL A 81 4.02 3.22 17.01
N ASN A 82 4.15 2.68 15.80
CA ASN A 82 5.13 1.66 15.48
C ASN A 82 6.08 2.16 14.38
N ARG A 83 7.36 2.34 14.72
CA ARG A 83 8.39 2.78 13.77
C ARG A 83 8.71 1.74 12.70
N GLY A 84 8.49 0.46 12.96
CA GLY A 84 8.60 -0.60 11.96
C GLY A 84 7.56 -0.43 10.86
N PHE A 85 6.29 -0.18 11.20
CA PHE A 85 5.24 0.08 10.20
C PHE A 85 5.59 1.29 9.34
N ASN A 86 5.99 2.40 9.97
CA ASN A 86 6.41 3.60 9.24
C ASN A 86 7.59 3.32 8.30
N ALA A 87 8.57 2.52 8.76
CA ALA A 87 9.72 2.14 7.95
C ALA A 87 9.35 1.20 6.78
N VAL A 88 8.32 0.36 6.90
CA VAL A 88 7.78 -0.41 5.77
C VAL A 88 7.27 0.54 4.67
N ILE A 89 6.50 1.56 5.06
CA ILE A 89 5.97 2.54 4.09
C ILE A 89 7.11 3.28 3.37
N GLU A 90 8.13 3.75 4.09
CA GLU A 90 9.30 4.41 3.48
C GLU A 90 10.10 3.45 2.59
N ALA A 91 10.31 2.21 3.03
CA ALA A 91 10.99 1.19 2.25
C ALA A 91 10.27 0.94 0.91
N LEU A 92 8.92 0.90 0.89
CA LEU A 92 8.14 0.74 -0.35
C LEU A 92 8.31 1.92 -1.32
N VAL A 93 8.38 3.15 -0.81
CA VAL A 93 8.66 4.33 -1.65
C VAL A 93 10.03 4.21 -2.32
N HIS A 94 11.04 3.75 -1.60
CA HIS A 94 12.38 3.55 -2.15
C HIS A 94 12.43 2.35 -3.09
N ALA A 95 11.81 1.23 -2.71
CA ALA A 95 11.79 -0.02 -3.45
C ALA A 95 11.11 0.10 -4.82
N THR A 96 9.92 0.71 -4.88
CA THR A 96 9.18 0.92 -6.15
C THR A 96 9.93 1.83 -7.14
N ARG A 97 10.83 2.70 -6.65
CA ARG A 97 11.77 3.48 -7.47
C ARG A 97 13.00 2.67 -7.84
N PHE A 98 13.55 1.92 -6.89
CA PHE A 98 14.74 1.09 -7.07
C PHE A 98 14.54 0.03 -8.15
N VAL A 99 13.39 -0.63 -8.21
CA VAL A 99 13.11 -1.63 -9.25
C VAL A 99 13.20 -1.07 -10.67
N LYS A 100 13.05 0.26 -10.84
CA LYS A 100 13.15 0.94 -12.15
C LYS A 100 14.56 1.42 -12.48
N ASN A 101 15.33 1.89 -11.49
CA ASN A 101 16.59 2.59 -11.74
C ASN A 101 17.83 1.96 -11.10
N ARG A 102 17.66 0.93 -10.26
CA ARG A 102 18.72 0.17 -9.57
C ARG A 102 19.77 1.05 -8.88
N SER A 103 19.35 2.19 -8.33
CA SER A 103 20.27 3.14 -7.67
C SER A 103 20.82 2.57 -6.36
N PRO A 104 22.17 2.52 -6.18
CA PRO A 104 22.77 2.08 -4.91
C PRO A 104 22.35 2.93 -3.71
N ALA A 105 22.08 4.23 -3.93
CA ALA A 105 21.59 5.11 -2.87
C ALA A 105 20.18 4.73 -2.41
N LEU A 106 19.33 4.20 -3.29
CA LEU A 106 18.01 3.68 -2.91
C LEU A 106 18.12 2.34 -2.20
N GLU A 107 19.02 1.46 -2.65
CA GLU A 107 19.30 0.19 -1.94
C GLU A 107 19.75 0.46 -0.50
N GLN A 108 20.67 1.39 -0.28
CA GLN A 108 21.12 1.74 1.07
C GLN A 108 19.94 2.23 1.93
N LYS A 109 19.06 3.09 1.40
CA LYS A 109 17.88 3.55 2.15
C LYS A 109 16.91 2.42 2.50
N ILE A 110 16.76 1.42 1.63
CA ILE A 110 15.96 0.23 1.90
C ILE A 110 16.59 -0.57 3.06
N ARG A 111 17.92 -0.72 3.06
CA ARG A 111 18.67 -1.37 4.15
C ARG A 111 18.57 -0.61 5.47
N ASP A 112 18.61 0.72 5.43
CA ASP A 112 18.41 1.55 6.63
C ASP A 112 17.00 1.34 7.23
N CYS A 113 15.97 1.23 6.37
CA CYS A 113 14.62 0.89 6.80
C CYS A 113 14.53 -0.53 7.38
N TYR A 114 15.22 -1.50 6.78
CA TYR A 114 15.30 -2.88 7.28
C TYR A 114 15.77 -2.92 8.74
N GLU A 115 16.83 -2.16 9.10
CA GLU A 115 17.31 -2.13 10.48
C GLU A 115 16.26 -1.61 11.48
N ILE A 116 15.43 -0.65 11.06
CA ILE A 116 14.36 -0.11 11.89
C ILE A 116 13.24 -1.15 12.04
N ILE A 117 12.84 -1.79 10.94
CA ILE A 117 11.82 -2.85 10.93
C ILE A 117 12.25 -4.02 11.81
N GLU A 118 13.52 -4.41 11.75
CA GLU A 118 13.99 -5.55 12.52
C GLU A 118 13.97 -5.29 14.03
N LYS A 119 14.24 -4.04 14.44
CA LYS A 119 14.23 -3.61 15.86
C LYS A 119 12.84 -3.25 16.39
N CYS A 120 11.97 -2.68 15.55
CA CYS A 120 10.72 -2.05 15.99
C CYS A 120 9.45 -2.69 15.42
N GLY A 121 9.56 -3.47 14.36
CA GLY A 121 8.45 -4.13 13.68
C GLY A 121 8.07 -5.45 14.33
N GLY A 122 6.78 -5.80 14.23
CA GLY A 122 6.30 -7.13 14.59
C GLY A 122 6.45 -8.11 13.42
N GLU A 123 5.84 -9.29 13.58
CA GLU A 123 5.84 -10.35 12.56
C GLU A 123 5.35 -9.85 11.19
N MET A 124 4.30 -9.01 11.16
CA MET A 124 3.71 -8.54 9.91
C MET A 124 4.62 -7.56 9.18
N GLU A 125 5.25 -6.62 9.88
CA GLU A 125 6.24 -5.72 9.27
C GLU A 125 7.47 -6.47 8.75
N LYS A 126 7.94 -7.48 9.50
CA LYS A 126 9.07 -8.31 9.06
C LYS A 126 8.74 -9.12 7.81
N LYS A 127 7.54 -9.69 7.73
CA LYS A 127 7.05 -10.35 6.50
C LYS A 127 6.89 -9.37 5.33
N ALA A 128 6.37 -8.17 5.57
CA ALA A 128 6.29 -7.13 4.55
C ALA A 128 7.68 -6.78 4.01
N MET A 129 8.69 -6.71 4.89
CA MET A 129 10.06 -6.47 4.51
C MET A 129 10.66 -7.63 3.69
N GLN A 130 10.33 -8.88 4.00
CA GLN A 130 10.73 -10.03 3.17
C GLN A 130 10.20 -9.91 1.73
N ILE A 131 8.93 -9.52 1.56
CA ILE A 131 8.34 -9.28 0.24
C ILE A 131 9.10 -8.16 -0.49
N ILE A 132 9.44 -7.06 0.20
CA ILE A 132 10.21 -5.95 -0.38
C ILE A 132 11.59 -6.44 -0.84
N MET A 133 12.31 -7.22 -0.02
CA MET A 133 13.63 -7.76 -0.38
C MET A 133 13.54 -8.71 -1.58
N GLU A 134 12.53 -9.59 -1.60
CA GLU A 134 12.28 -10.49 -2.72
C GLU A 134 12.03 -9.73 -4.03
N LYS A 135 11.09 -8.77 -4.02
CA LYS A 135 10.71 -7.99 -5.20
C LYS A 135 11.82 -7.06 -5.68
N THR A 136 12.69 -6.61 -4.79
CA THR A 136 13.85 -5.79 -5.14
C THR A 136 15.07 -6.63 -5.54
N GLY A 137 15.16 -7.89 -5.12
CA GLY A 137 16.33 -8.75 -5.33
C GLY A 137 17.54 -8.35 -4.47
N ILE A 138 17.33 -7.52 -3.44
CA ILE A 138 18.36 -7.11 -2.48
C ILE A 138 18.60 -8.30 -1.55
N ARG A 139 19.87 -8.69 -1.39
CA ARG A 139 20.30 -9.78 -0.50
C ARG A 139 20.75 -9.25 0.86
#